data_AF-A0A7S1LHV6-F1
#
_entry.id   AF-A0A7S1LHV6-F1
#
_cell.length_a   1.000
_cell.length_b   1.000
_cell.length_c   1.000
_cell.angle_alpha   90.00
_cell.angle_beta   90.00
_cell.angle_gamma   90.00
#
_symmetry.space_group_name_H-M   'P 1'
#
loop_
_entity.id
_entity.type
_entity.pdbx_description
1 polymer ?
#
loop_
_entity_poly.entity_id
_entity_poly.type
_entity_poly.pdbx_seq_one_letter_code
_entity_poly.pdbx_strand_id
1 'polypeptide(L)'
;QEDTRGRPGASYAGVLVSIATPDEERPGNYKAIRHGCSDADTESTEFTFLKSRDVAMKHRFAARAEPYVILLREYAKEADERPIGIGLISERKAGDGFSVKMVAPPEECKYYENFPTFAYTAGAAEGVDTPWQYNPEVGTAVEFRGSALTH
;
A
#
# COMPACT_ATOMS: atom_id res chain seq x y z
N GLN A 1 2.29 -3.94 -11.04
CA GLN A 1 2.10 -5.33 -11.52
C GLN A 1 3.11 -5.58 -12.64
N GLU A 2 3.61 -6.81 -12.82
CA GLU A 2 4.49 -7.14 -13.96
C GLU A 2 3.82 -6.77 -15.30
N ASP A 3 4.61 -6.31 -16.28
CA ASP A 3 4.10 -5.89 -17.59
C ASP A 3 3.54 -7.08 -18.39
N THR A 4 2.33 -6.92 -18.91
CA THR A 4 1.59 -7.97 -19.61
C THR A 4 1.36 -7.66 -21.08
N ARG A 5 1.83 -6.51 -21.56
CA ARG A 5 1.62 -6.07 -22.94
C ARG A 5 2.19 -7.12 -23.90
N GLY A 6 1.34 -7.60 -24.80
CA GLY A 6 1.69 -8.61 -25.80
C GLY A 6 1.48 -10.06 -25.38
N ARG A 7 0.99 -10.35 -24.17
CA ARG A 7 0.59 -11.70 -23.75
C ARG A 7 -0.90 -11.93 -24.02
N PRO A 8 -1.29 -12.84 -24.93
CA PRO A 8 -2.70 -13.13 -25.21
C PRO A 8 -3.44 -13.60 -23.96
N GLY A 9 -4.62 -13.02 -23.69
CA GLY A 9 -5.46 -13.40 -22.55
C GLY A 9 -5.00 -12.87 -21.18
N ALA A 10 -3.89 -12.12 -21.11
CA ALA A 10 -3.45 -11.52 -19.86
C ALA A 10 -4.31 -10.29 -19.50
N SER A 11 -4.88 -10.30 -18.29
CA SER A 11 -5.49 -9.12 -17.68
C SER A 11 -4.70 -8.72 -16.44
N TYR A 12 -4.69 -7.43 -16.13
CA TYR A 12 -4.25 -6.95 -14.83
C TYR A 12 -5.28 -7.34 -13.76
N ALA A 13 -4.80 -7.66 -12.56
CA ALA A 13 -5.65 -7.76 -11.38
C ALA A 13 -6.26 -6.39 -11.07
N GLY A 14 -7.45 -6.38 -10.49
CA GLY A 14 -8.00 -5.16 -9.90
C GLY A 14 -7.23 -4.86 -8.63
N VAL A 15 -6.56 -3.72 -8.54
CA VAL A 15 -5.79 -3.34 -7.35
C VAL A 15 -6.29 -2.04 -6.76
N LEU A 16 -6.18 -1.92 -5.44
CA LEU A 16 -6.55 -0.74 -4.69
C LEU A 16 -5.45 -0.41 -3.68
N VAL A 17 -4.90 0.79 -3.78
CA VAL A 17 -4.02 1.35 -2.76
C VAL A 17 -4.86 2.22 -1.83
N SER A 18 -4.74 2.02 -0.52
CA SER A 18 -5.45 2.82 0.48
C SER A 18 -4.52 3.30 1.59
N ILE A 19 -4.91 4.37 2.26
CA ILE A 19 -4.30 4.81 3.53
C ILE A 19 -5.30 4.56 4.64
N ALA A 20 -4.81 3.95 5.71
CA ALA A 20 -5.55 3.74 6.94
C ALA A 20 -4.87 4.42 8.12
N THR A 21 -5.70 4.87 9.06
CA THR A 21 -5.31 5.48 10.33
C THR A 21 -5.99 4.74 11.48
N PRO A 22 -5.55 4.93 12.73
CA PRO A 22 -6.30 4.48 13.89
C PRO A 22 -7.76 4.93 13.82
N ASP A 23 -8.69 4.03 14.15
CA ASP A 23 -10.12 4.32 14.20
C ASP A 23 -10.49 4.94 15.55
N GLU A 24 -10.82 6.22 15.56
CA GLU A 24 -11.18 6.98 16.78
C GLU A 24 -12.46 6.43 17.44
N GLU A 25 -13.38 5.87 16.65
CA GLU A 25 -14.66 5.32 17.16
C GLU A 25 -14.50 3.89 17.70
N ARG A 26 -13.45 3.18 17.26
CA ARG A 26 -13.23 1.76 17.59
C ARG A 26 -11.77 1.51 17.94
N PRO A 27 -11.35 1.85 19.18
CA PRO A 27 -9.97 1.65 19.64
C PRO A 27 -9.45 0.23 19.36
N GLY A 28 -8.21 0.14 18.86
CA GLY A 28 -7.59 -1.12 18.43
C GLY A 28 -7.86 -1.52 16.97
N ASN A 29 -8.67 -0.74 16.25
CA ASN A 29 -8.87 -0.91 14.81
C ASN A 29 -8.18 0.20 14.02
N TYR A 30 -7.93 -0.11 12.75
CA TYR A 30 -7.56 0.83 11.71
C TYR A 30 -8.69 0.94 10.71
N LYS A 31 -8.88 2.14 10.16
CA LYS A 31 -9.89 2.43 9.14
C LYS A 31 -9.22 3.02 7.92
N ALA A 32 -9.48 2.46 6.75
CA ALA A 32 -9.09 3.04 5.48
C ALA A 32 -9.91 4.32 5.24
N ILE A 33 -9.21 5.44 5.06
CA ILE A 33 -9.81 6.78 4.96
C ILE A 33 -9.65 7.41 3.58
N ARG A 34 -8.65 6.98 2.81
CA ARG A 34 -8.31 7.50 1.48
C ARG A 34 -7.87 6.37 0.58
N HIS A 35 -8.19 6.49 -0.70
CA HIS A 35 -8.02 5.49 -1.73
C HIS A 35 -7.41 6.13 -2.97
N GLY A 36 -6.56 5.38 -3.68
CA GLY A 36 -6.13 5.75 -5.02
C GLY A 36 -7.30 5.71 -5.99
N CYS A 37 -7.27 6.57 -7.01
CA CYS A 37 -8.22 6.56 -8.11
C CYS A 37 -7.50 6.62 -9.46
N SER A 38 -8.24 6.81 -10.55
CA SER A 38 -7.65 6.90 -11.89
C SER A 38 -6.73 8.11 -12.08
N ASP A 39 -6.88 9.13 -11.24
CA ASP A 39 -5.99 10.28 -11.17
C ASP A 39 -5.05 10.14 -9.95
N ALA A 40 -3.75 10.05 -10.20
CA ALA A 40 -2.76 9.85 -9.14
C ALA A 40 -2.55 11.08 -8.25
N ASP A 41 -2.88 12.28 -8.73
CA ASP A 41 -2.76 13.53 -7.98
C ASP A 41 -3.97 13.79 -7.06
N THR A 42 -5.03 12.99 -7.21
CA THR A 42 -6.28 13.14 -6.47
C THR A 42 -6.60 11.87 -5.66
N GLU A 43 -6.83 12.04 -4.36
CA GLU A 43 -7.31 10.98 -3.49
C GLU A 43 -8.84 10.83 -3.60
N SER A 44 -9.33 9.60 -3.42
CA SER A 44 -10.75 9.29 -3.35
C SER A 44 -11.17 8.80 -1.97
N THR A 45 -12.45 8.99 -1.63
CA THR A 45 -13.12 8.32 -0.50
C THR A 45 -13.88 7.08 -0.95
N GLU A 46 -13.91 6.79 -2.24
CA GLU A 46 -14.57 5.62 -2.82
C GLU A 46 -13.62 4.44 -2.91
N PHE A 47 -14.18 3.25 -2.69
CA PHE A 47 -13.45 2.00 -2.66
C PHE A 47 -13.36 1.38 -4.06
N THR A 48 -12.49 1.94 -4.89
CA THR A 48 -12.42 1.61 -6.33
C THR A 48 -11.18 0.78 -6.67
N PHE A 49 -11.39 -0.44 -7.17
CA PHE A 49 -10.30 -1.26 -7.70
C PHE A 49 -10.04 -0.93 -9.17
N LEU A 50 -8.77 -0.68 -9.50
CA LEU A 50 -8.34 -0.31 -10.83
C LEU A 50 -7.61 -1.47 -11.50
N LYS A 51 -8.00 -1.80 -12.72
CA LYS A 51 -7.31 -2.79 -13.56
C LYS A 51 -6.24 -2.09 -14.40
N SER A 52 -5.06 -1.90 -13.83
CA SER A 52 -3.93 -1.22 -14.46
C SER A 52 -2.61 -1.85 -14.03
N ARG A 53 -1.56 -1.70 -14.85
CA ARG A 53 -0.19 -2.11 -14.48
C ARG A 53 0.26 -1.42 -13.20
N ASP A 54 0.08 -0.11 -13.16
CA ASP A 54 0.48 0.76 -12.07
C ASP A 54 -0.75 1.50 -11.54
N VAL A 55 -0.85 1.57 -10.20
CA VAL A 55 -1.82 2.38 -9.48
C VAL A 55 -1.03 3.20 -8.47
N ALA A 56 -1.20 4.51 -8.52
CA ALA A 56 -0.47 5.45 -7.69
C ALA A 56 -1.44 6.38 -6.98
N MET A 57 -1.00 6.92 -5.85
CA MET A 57 -1.72 7.93 -5.09
C MET A 57 -0.69 8.85 -4.44
N LYS A 58 -0.85 10.14 -4.65
CA LYS A 58 -0.10 11.17 -3.94
C LYS A 58 -0.83 11.52 -2.65
N HIS A 59 -0.13 11.45 -1.52
CA HIS A 59 -0.69 11.79 -0.22
C HIS A 59 0.27 12.63 0.62
N ARG A 60 -0.29 13.54 1.42
CA ARG A 60 0.44 14.32 2.42
C ARG A 60 0.14 13.80 3.82
N PHE A 61 1.09 13.07 4.39
CA PHE A 61 0.99 12.58 5.77
C PHE A 61 1.14 13.72 6.78
N ALA A 62 0.31 13.71 7.83
CA ALA A 62 0.34 14.68 8.92
C ALA A 62 0.66 13.98 10.24
N ALA A 63 1.55 14.55 11.06
CA ALA A 63 2.06 13.91 12.27
C ALA A 63 0.98 13.47 13.28
N ARG A 64 -0.20 14.11 13.26
CA ARG A 64 -1.28 13.87 14.24
C ARG A 64 -1.96 12.49 14.13
N ALA A 65 -1.84 11.80 13.01
CA ALA A 65 -2.53 10.52 12.77
C ALA A 65 -1.55 9.36 12.57
N GLU A 66 -0.35 9.50 13.13
CA GLU A 66 0.66 8.44 13.14
C GLU A 66 0.29 7.29 14.11
N PRO A 67 0.69 6.05 13.80
CA PRO A 67 1.30 5.62 12.54
C PRO A 67 0.23 5.40 11.45
N TYR A 68 0.58 5.70 10.21
CA TYR A 68 -0.24 5.39 9.04
C TYR A 68 0.03 3.98 8.53
N VAL A 69 -0.99 3.35 7.93
CA VAL A 69 -0.84 2.07 7.24
C VAL A 69 -1.21 2.24 5.77
N ILE A 70 -0.29 1.91 4.88
CA ILE A 70 -0.55 1.83 3.45
C ILE A 70 -0.98 0.40 3.12
N LEU A 71 -2.11 0.29 2.46
CA LEU A 71 -2.81 -0.97 2.20
C LEU A 71 -2.81 -1.24 0.69
N LEU A 72 -2.39 -2.43 0.29
CA LEU A 72 -2.39 -2.87 -1.11
C LEU A 72 -3.32 -4.07 -1.29
N ARG A 73 -4.53 -3.79 -1.76
CA ARG A 73 -5.61 -4.76 -1.90
C ARG A 73 -5.74 -5.25 -3.33
N GLU A 74 -6.09 -6.52 -3.49
CA GLU A 74 -6.39 -7.15 -4.78
C GLU A 74 -7.86 -7.59 -4.81
N TYR A 75 -8.56 -7.29 -5.89
CA TYR A 75 -9.94 -7.69 -6.13
C TYR A 75 -9.97 -9.06 -6.77
N ALA A 76 -10.20 -10.08 -5.93
CA ALA A 76 -10.26 -11.49 -6.28
C ALA A 76 -8.98 -12.06 -6.92
N LYS A 77 -8.72 -13.36 -6.71
CA LYS A 77 -7.67 -14.12 -7.41
C LYS A 77 -8.04 -14.37 -8.89
N GLU A 78 -8.55 -13.35 -9.58
CA GLU A 78 -8.98 -13.42 -10.98
C GLU A 78 -7.80 -13.32 -11.96
N ALA A 79 -6.63 -12.88 -11.49
CA ALA A 79 -5.40 -12.89 -12.26
C ALA A 79 -4.53 -14.07 -11.85
N ASP A 80 -3.74 -14.60 -12.79
CA ASP A 80 -2.62 -15.49 -12.47
C ASP A 80 -1.88 -14.95 -11.24
N GLU A 81 -1.48 -15.81 -10.29
CA GLU A 81 -0.69 -15.42 -9.11
C GLU A 81 0.56 -14.65 -9.56
N ARG A 82 0.49 -13.32 -9.53
CA ARG A 82 1.55 -12.43 -9.99
C ARG A 82 1.97 -11.54 -8.85
N PRO A 83 3.28 -11.35 -8.64
CA PRO A 83 3.76 -10.45 -7.61
C PRO A 83 3.26 -9.02 -7.87
N ILE A 84 2.66 -8.42 -6.85
CA ILE A 84 2.36 -7.00 -6.82
C ILE A 84 3.40 -6.34 -5.92
N GLY A 85 4.17 -5.42 -6.47
CA GLY A 85 5.12 -4.61 -5.71
C GLY A 85 4.50 -3.31 -5.23
N ILE A 86 5.00 -2.79 -4.12
CA ILE A 86 4.72 -1.44 -3.64
C ILE A 86 5.97 -0.57 -3.78
N GLY A 87 5.76 0.67 -4.26
CA GLY A 87 6.81 1.67 -4.39
C GLY A 87 6.47 2.91 -3.57
N LEU A 88 7.50 3.56 -3.02
CA LEU A 88 7.39 4.83 -2.32
C LEU A 88 8.28 5.89 -2.98
N ILE A 89 7.68 7.04 -3.29
CA ILE A 89 8.36 8.25 -3.70
C ILE A 89 8.10 9.29 -2.62
N SER A 90 9.14 9.89 -2.06
CA SER A 90 9.02 10.85 -0.96
C SER A 90 9.92 12.06 -1.17
N GLU A 91 9.46 13.24 -0.75
CA GLU A 91 10.26 14.48 -0.80
C GLU A 91 11.45 14.48 0.18
N ARG A 92 11.39 13.61 1.20
CA ARG A 92 12.43 13.44 2.22
C ARG A 92 13.01 12.04 2.15
N LYS A 93 14.25 11.89 2.61
CA LYS A 93 14.84 10.57 2.81
C LYS A 93 14.18 9.89 4.01
N ALA A 94 13.87 8.60 3.91
CA ALA A 94 13.52 7.85 5.12
C ALA A 94 14.67 7.90 6.13
N GLY A 95 14.37 7.79 7.42
CA GLY A 95 15.30 8.14 8.50
C GLY A 95 15.25 9.64 8.87
N ASP A 96 14.94 10.52 7.93
CA ASP A 96 14.79 11.97 8.16
C ASP A 96 13.33 12.33 8.51
N GLY A 97 12.91 11.91 9.71
CA GLY A 97 11.60 12.21 10.29
C GLY A 97 10.47 11.25 9.93
N PHE A 98 10.74 10.19 9.15
CA PHE A 98 9.83 9.06 8.98
C PHE A 98 10.59 7.75 8.77
N SER A 99 9.94 6.63 9.07
CA SER A 99 10.45 5.28 8.74
C SER A 99 9.33 4.47 8.11
N VAL A 100 9.69 3.43 7.37
CA VAL A 100 8.72 2.51 6.76
C VAL A 100 9.02 1.10 7.23
N LYS A 101 7.99 0.35 7.61
CA LYS A 101 8.10 -1.07 7.92
C LYS A 101 7.17 -1.84 7.00
N MET A 102 7.69 -2.88 6.35
CA MET A 102 6.91 -3.83 5.58
C MET A 102 6.41 -4.90 6.53
N VAL A 103 5.10 -5.12 6.56
CA VAL A 103 4.44 -5.95 7.56
C VAL A 103 3.34 -6.79 6.93
N ALA A 104 3.16 -8.01 7.45
CA ALA A 104 1.95 -8.78 7.21
C ALA A 104 1.00 -8.61 8.40
N PRO A 105 -0.24 -8.17 8.18
CA PRO A 105 -1.29 -8.33 9.17
C PRO A 105 -1.50 -9.82 9.53
N PRO A 106 -2.05 -10.14 10.72
CA PRO A 106 -2.47 -11.50 11.05
C PRO A 106 -3.42 -12.08 9.98
N GLU A 107 -3.37 -13.39 9.73
CA GLU A 107 -4.17 -14.05 8.67
C GLU A 107 -5.68 -13.82 8.84
N GLU A 108 -6.15 -13.73 10.08
CA GLU A 108 -7.53 -13.44 10.46
C GLU A 108 -7.93 -11.97 10.30
N CYS A 109 -7.01 -11.11 9.85
CA CYS A 109 -7.28 -9.70 9.67
C CYS A 109 -8.25 -9.47 8.52
N LYS A 110 -9.39 -8.82 8.80
CA LYS A 110 -10.42 -8.46 7.82
C LYS A 110 -9.92 -7.56 6.67
N TYR A 111 -8.69 -7.10 6.74
CA TYR A 111 -7.95 -6.55 5.61
C TYR A 111 -8.02 -7.46 4.37
N TYR A 112 -7.79 -8.77 4.53
CA TYR A 112 -7.77 -9.74 3.43
C TYR A 112 -9.16 -9.98 2.81
N GLU A 113 -10.21 -9.68 3.56
CA GLU A 113 -11.60 -9.66 3.10
C GLU A 113 -12.02 -8.30 2.53
N ASN A 114 -11.07 -7.38 2.32
CA ASN A 114 -11.29 -6.03 1.80
C ASN A 114 -12.21 -5.14 2.67
N PHE A 115 -12.37 -5.41 3.96
CA PHE A 115 -13.15 -4.52 4.85
C PHE A 115 -12.45 -3.17 5.07
N PRO A 116 -13.18 -2.05 5.10
CA PRO A 116 -12.59 -0.73 5.30
C PRO A 116 -12.01 -0.56 6.71
N THR A 117 -12.60 -1.22 7.73
CA THR A 117 -12.11 -1.22 9.11
C THR A 117 -11.68 -2.62 9.52
N PHE A 118 -10.52 -2.73 10.17
CA PHE A 118 -9.94 -4.01 10.56
C PHE A 118 -9.13 -3.88 11.86
N ALA A 119 -9.11 -4.95 12.66
CA ALA A 119 -8.28 -5.00 13.86
C ALA A 119 -6.81 -5.07 13.46
N TYR A 120 -6.03 -4.11 13.94
CA TYR A 120 -4.61 -4.03 13.63
C TYR A 120 -3.90 -3.21 14.71
N THR A 121 -2.75 -3.71 15.16
CA THR A 121 -1.87 -2.99 16.08
C THR A 121 -0.56 -2.72 15.36
N ALA A 122 -0.35 -1.46 14.96
CA ALA A 122 0.90 -1.04 14.37
C ALA A 122 2.07 -1.34 15.34
N GLY A 123 3.14 -1.94 14.82
CA GLY A 123 4.31 -2.35 15.59
C GLY A 123 4.29 -3.79 16.11
N ALA A 124 3.11 -4.39 16.32
CA ALA A 124 2.98 -5.81 16.68
C ALA A 124 3.09 -6.75 15.47
N ALA A 125 2.84 -6.22 14.27
CA ALA A 125 2.93 -7.00 13.04
C ALA A 125 4.38 -7.41 12.73
N GLU A 126 4.55 -8.68 12.36
CA GLU A 126 5.83 -9.24 11.96
C GLU A 126 6.34 -8.52 10.72
N GLY A 127 7.64 -8.19 10.72
CA GLY A 127 8.28 -7.59 9.56
C GLY A 127 8.42 -8.64 8.46
N VAL A 128 7.98 -8.32 7.25
CA VAL A 128 8.07 -9.24 6.12
C VAL A 128 9.15 -8.77 5.17
N ASP A 129 10.08 -9.67 4.84
CA ASP A 129 11.04 -9.42 3.78
C ASP A 129 10.34 -9.53 2.42
N THR A 130 10.20 -8.41 1.73
CA THR A 130 9.49 -8.30 0.45
C THR A 130 10.27 -7.40 -0.50
N PRO A 131 10.20 -7.60 -1.83
CA PRO A 131 10.68 -6.60 -2.77
C PRO A 131 9.82 -5.34 -2.70
N TRP A 132 10.47 -4.18 -2.64
CA TRP A 132 9.81 -2.88 -2.68
C TRP A 132 10.71 -1.85 -3.35
N GLN A 133 10.13 -0.76 -3.84
CA GLN A 133 10.86 0.29 -4.55
C GLN A 133 10.91 1.57 -3.72
N TYR A 134 12.08 2.19 -3.63
CA TYR A 134 12.24 3.52 -3.04
C TYR A 134 12.86 4.48 -4.04
N ASN A 135 12.30 5.68 -4.12
CA ASN A 135 12.90 6.75 -4.91
C ASN A 135 12.90 8.06 -4.12
N PRO A 136 14.02 8.45 -3.50
CA PRO A 136 14.12 9.70 -2.76
C PRO A 136 14.19 10.94 -3.67
N GLU A 137 14.44 10.77 -4.97
CA GLU A 137 14.48 11.83 -5.98
C GLU A 137 13.76 11.36 -7.26
N VAL A 138 13.38 12.26 -8.17
CA VAL A 138 12.79 11.86 -9.46
C VAL A 138 13.87 11.20 -10.33
N GLY A 139 13.75 9.91 -10.62
CA GLY A 139 14.76 9.17 -11.38
C GLY A 139 14.49 7.66 -11.47
N THR A 140 15.52 6.85 -11.71
CA THR A 140 15.42 5.39 -11.74
C THR A 140 15.10 4.86 -10.35
N ALA A 141 13.95 4.18 -10.20
CA ALA A 141 13.60 3.51 -8.95
C ALA A 141 14.70 2.50 -8.57
N VAL A 142 15.14 2.54 -7.31
CA VAL A 142 16.04 1.53 -6.78
C VAL A 142 15.18 0.44 -6.13
N GLU A 143 15.42 -0.80 -6.54
CA GLU A 143 14.78 -1.96 -5.94
C GLU A 143 15.49 -2.33 -4.65
N PHE A 144 14.72 -2.46 -3.58
CA PHE A 144 15.16 -2.93 -2.29
C PHE A 144 14.44 -4.24 -1.97
N ARG A 145 15.10 -5.06 -1.16
CA ARG A 145 14.48 -6.20 -0.49
C ARG A 145 14.79 -6.06 0.99
N GLY A 146 13.76 -6.01 1.82
CA GLY A 146 13.89 -5.90 3.26
C GLY A 146 12.55 -5.71 3.95
N SER A 147 12.56 -5.80 5.28
CA SER A 147 11.36 -5.62 6.12
C SER A 147 11.19 -4.20 6.68
N ALA A 148 12.19 -3.33 6.48
CA ALA A 148 12.13 -1.95 6.94
C ALA A 148 13.03 -1.03 6.09
N LEU A 149 12.66 0.24 6.07
CA LEU A 149 13.47 1.36 5.61
C LEU A 149 13.74 2.28 6.81
N THR A 150 14.93 2.13 7.36
CA THR A 150 15.49 2.94 8.43
C THR A 150 16.89 3.35 7.96
N HIS A 151 17.04 4.54 7.37
CA HIS A 151 18.38 5.07 7.09
C HIS A 151 18.91 5.84 8.28
#